data_AF-A0A833QM61-F1
#
_entry.id   AF-A0A833QM61-F1
#
_cell.length_a   1.000
_cell.length_b   1.000
_cell.length_c   1.000
_cell.angle_alpha   90.00
_cell.angle_beta   90.00
_cell.angle_gamma   90.00
#
_symmetry.space_group_name_H-M   'P 1'
#
loop_
_entity.id
_entity.type
_entity.pdbx_description
1 polymer ?
#
loop_
_entity_poly.entity_id
_entity_poly.type
_entity_poly.pdbx_seq_one_letter_code
_entity_poly.pdbx_strand_id
1 'polypeptide(L)'
;MSDLNWVKKIEVKVSGLMLANHTSIRHLFSKCLSCYKTLRKKQAFIDNYRKFPMFADNDLSEFDESREIIESLVDEYKACESPDYIKWGMEEDLVIMISIWCLFNMMKWLH
;
A
#
# COMPACT_ATOMS: atom_id res chain seq x y z
N MET A 1 48.00 22.45 -36.61
CA MET A 1 47.06 23.28 -35.83
C MET A 1 45.66 22.77 -36.10
N SER A 2 45.19 21.69 -35.47
CA SER A 2 44.74 21.61 -34.07
C SER A 2 43.88 22.81 -33.68
N ASP A 3 42.58 22.59 -33.53
CA ASP A 3 41.87 22.72 -32.24
C ASP A 3 40.39 22.39 -32.44
N LEU A 4 39.99 21.20 -32.01
CA LEU A 4 39.09 21.00 -30.86
C LEU A 4 37.72 21.69 -31.00
N ASN A 5 36.81 21.02 -31.72
CA ASN A 5 35.40 21.02 -31.33
C ASN A 5 35.01 19.59 -30.91
N TRP A 6 35.69 19.11 -29.87
CA TRP A 6 35.42 17.84 -29.17
C TRP A 6 34.37 17.99 -28.06
N VAL A 7 33.53 19.02 -28.09
CA VAL A 7 32.45 19.14 -27.11
C VAL A 7 31.30 18.22 -27.56
N LYS A 8 31.47 16.91 -27.31
CA LYS A 8 30.34 15.97 -27.23
C LYS A 8 29.35 16.58 -26.24
N LYS A 9 28.20 17.04 -26.73
CA LYS A 9 27.07 17.43 -25.89
C LYS A 9 26.75 16.22 -25.01
N ILE A 10 27.03 16.31 -23.71
CA ILE A 10 26.68 15.25 -22.77
C ILE A 10 25.17 15.33 -22.59
N GLU A 11 24.43 14.43 -23.24
CA GLU A 11 23.03 14.18 -22.87
C GLU A 11 23.03 13.49 -21.51
N VAL A 12 23.13 14.29 -20.45
CA VAL A 12 22.91 13.80 -19.09
C VAL A 12 21.42 13.49 -18.98
N LYS A 13 21.07 12.21 -18.97
CA LYS A 13 19.70 11.77 -18.70
C LYS A 13 19.40 12.03 -17.23
N VAL A 14 18.83 13.20 -16.95
CA VAL A 14 18.34 13.54 -15.61
C VAL A 14 17.06 12.77 -15.37
N SER A 15 17.09 11.78 -14.48
CA SER A 15 15.91 11.07 -14.00
C SER A 15 15.49 11.64 -12.65
N GLY A 16 14.26 12.16 -12.55
CA GLY A 16 13.64 12.53 -11.28
C GLY A 16 12.75 11.40 -10.76
N LEU A 17 12.84 11.10 -9.46
CA LEU A 17 11.94 10.19 -8.74
C LEU A 17 11.22 11.01 -7.67
N MET A 18 9.90 11.06 -7.72
CA MET A 18 9.08 11.69 -6.68
C MET A 18 8.42 10.59 -5.84
N LEU A 19 8.69 10.62 -4.53
CA LEU A 19 7.96 9.81 -3.55
C LEU A 19 6.88 10.70 -2.95
N ALA A 20 5.62 10.38 -3.25
CA ALA A 20 4.46 11.10 -2.72
C ALA A 20 3.56 10.11 -1.98
N ASN A 21 3.17 10.45 -0.76
CA ASN A 21 2.11 9.75 -0.05
C ASN A 21 0.79 10.43 -0.39
N HIS A 22 -0.03 9.78 -1.21
CA HIS A 22 -1.32 10.31 -1.67
C HIS A 22 -2.42 9.32 -1.31
N THR A 23 -3.52 9.83 -0.72
CA THR A 23 -4.67 9.01 -0.25
C THR A 23 -5.36 8.24 -1.38
N SER A 24 -5.13 8.62 -2.65
CA SER A 24 -5.63 7.88 -3.83
C SER A 24 -5.14 6.43 -3.93
N ILE A 25 -4.14 6.01 -3.13
CA ILE A 25 -3.74 4.60 -3.02
C ILE A 25 -4.93 3.69 -2.65
N ARG A 26 -5.94 4.22 -1.96
CA ARG A 26 -7.22 3.53 -1.66
C ARG A 26 -7.91 2.96 -2.90
N HIS A 27 -7.78 3.62 -4.05
CA HIS A 27 -8.39 3.15 -5.30
C HIS A 27 -7.69 1.89 -5.83
N LEU A 28 -6.38 1.77 -5.62
CA LEU A 28 -5.63 0.57 -5.97
C LEU A 28 -6.05 -0.60 -5.09
N PHE A 29 -6.09 -0.40 -3.77
CA PHE A 29 -6.54 -1.44 -2.83
C PHE A 29 -7.99 -1.86 -3.08
N SER A 30 -8.89 -0.93 -3.39
CA SER A 30 -10.27 -1.23 -3.78
C SER A 30 -10.34 -2.13 -5.03
N LYS A 31 -9.49 -1.89 -6.03
CA LYS A 31 -9.39 -2.76 -7.22
C LYS A 31 -8.85 -4.14 -6.87
N CYS A 32 -7.81 -4.22 -6.06
CA CYS A 32 -7.25 -5.49 -5.57
C CYS A 32 -8.31 -6.30 -4.83
N LEU A 33 -9.10 -5.68 -3.95
CA LEU A 33 -10.22 -6.31 -3.25
C LEU A 33 -11.28 -6.85 -4.22
N SER A 34 -11.64 -6.08 -5.26
CA SER A 34 -12.61 -6.54 -6.28
C SER A 34 -12.09 -7.76 -7.07
N CYS A 35 -10.81 -7.75 -7.46
CA CYS A 35 -10.16 -8.89 -8.09
C CYS A 35 -10.14 -10.10 -7.15
N TYR A 36 -9.76 -9.90 -5.89
CA TYR A 36 -9.72 -10.94 -4.87
C TYR A 36 -11.10 -11.58 -4.65
N LYS A 37 -12.17 -10.78 -4.48
CA LYS A 37 -13.56 -11.29 -4.33
C LYS A 37 -13.96 -12.18 -5.51
N THR A 38 -13.59 -11.80 -6.73
CA THR A 38 -13.91 -12.56 -7.94
C THR A 38 -13.15 -13.88 -8.01
N LEU A 39 -11.86 -13.89 -7.63
CA LEU A 39 -11.03 -15.09 -7.57
C LEU A 39 -11.49 -16.05 -6.46
N ARG A 40 -11.78 -15.51 -5.27
CA ARG A 40 -12.28 -16.26 -4.10
C ARG A 40 -13.64 -16.90 -4.39
N LYS A 41 -14.55 -16.21 -5.08
CA LYS A 41 -15.85 -16.78 -5.49
C LYS A 41 -15.69 -17.97 -6.45
N LYS A 42 -14.67 -17.94 -7.31
CA LYS A 42 -14.38 -19.04 -8.25
C LYS A 42 -13.53 -20.14 -7.61
N GLN A 43 -13.10 -19.96 -6.35
CA GLN A 43 -12.13 -20.82 -5.67
C GLN A 43 -10.87 -21.09 -6.53
N ALA A 44 -10.53 -20.14 -7.41
CA ALA A 44 -9.49 -20.32 -8.41
C ALA A 44 -8.12 -20.17 -7.74
N PHE A 45 -7.19 -21.07 -8.08
CA PHE A 45 -5.79 -21.07 -7.61
C PHE A 45 -5.58 -21.34 -6.11
N ILE A 46 -6.64 -21.64 -5.34
CA ILE A 46 -6.54 -21.93 -3.90
C ILE A 46 -5.91 -23.31 -3.64
N ASP A 47 -6.08 -24.26 -4.55
CA ASP A 47 -5.56 -25.63 -4.42
C ASP A 47 -4.02 -25.71 -4.32
N ASN A 48 -3.31 -24.72 -4.85
CA ASN A 48 -1.86 -24.64 -4.70
C ASN A 48 -1.44 -24.18 -3.31
N TYR A 49 -2.28 -23.41 -2.61
CA TYR A 49 -2.00 -22.91 -1.27
C TYR A 49 -2.34 -23.95 -0.19
N ARG A 50 -3.32 -24.83 -0.42
CA ARG A 50 -3.68 -25.95 0.46
C ARG A 50 -2.53 -26.94 0.77
N LYS A 51 -1.45 -26.89 -0.02
CA LYS A 51 -0.25 -27.73 0.17
C LYS A 51 0.63 -27.25 1.32
N PHE A 52 0.46 -26.00 1.76
CA PHE A 52 1.21 -25.45 2.88
C PHE A 52 0.50 -25.75 4.21
N PRO A 53 1.25 -26.05 5.28
CA PRO A 53 0.67 -26.39 6.58
C PRO A 53 -0.19 -25.26 7.18
N MET A 54 0.08 -24.01 6.81
CA MET A 54 -0.70 -22.83 7.18
C MET A 54 -2.13 -22.83 6.60
N PHE A 55 -2.38 -23.59 5.53
CA PHE A 55 -3.68 -23.74 4.89
C PHE A 55 -4.13 -25.22 4.86
N ALA A 56 -3.52 -26.05 5.70
CA ALA A 56 -3.96 -27.42 5.92
C ALA A 56 -5.39 -27.38 6.50
N ASP A 57 -6.19 -28.40 6.20
CA ASP A 57 -7.58 -28.54 6.67
C ASP A 57 -8.61 -27.54 6.13
N ASN A 58 -8.34 -26.90 4.99
CA ASN A 58 -9.21 -25.87 4.39
C ASN A 58 -9.41 -24.64 5.28
N ASP A 59 -8.55 -24.43 6.27
CA ASP A 59 -8.59 -23.19 7.02
C ASP A 59 -8.08 -22.06 6.13
N LEU A 60 -9.03 -21.27 5.63
CA LEU A 60 -8.78 -20.11 4.79
C LEU A 60 -9.08 -18.81 5.54
N SER A 61 -9.21 -18.89 6.88
CA SER A 61 -9.45 -17.77 7.79
C SER A 61 -8.41 -16.66 7.60
N GLU A 62 -7.13 -17.02 7.50
CA GLU A 62 -6.02 -16.08 7.26
C GLU A 62 -6.24 -15.18 6.04
N PHE A 63 -6.85 -15.71 4.97
CA PHE A 63 -7.16 -14.92 3.78
C PHE A 63 -8.34 -13.96 4.01
N ASP A 64 -9.30 -14.36 4.84
CA ASP A 64 -10.46 -13.55 5.17
C ASP A 64 -10.07 -12.45 6.18
N GLU A 65 -9.19 -12.74 7.14
CA GLU A 65 -8.55 -11.75 8.03
C GLU A 65 -7.73 -10.73 7.24
N SER A 66 -6.87 -11.19 6.33
CA SER A 66 -6.09 -10.30 5.45
C SER A 66 -6.98 -9.38 4.62
N ARG A 67 -8.15 -9.87 4.20
CA ARG A 67 -9.12 -9.07 3.44
C ARG A 67 -9.77 -8.01 4.33
N GLU A 68 -10.15 -8.36 5.55
CA GLU A 68 -10.77 -7.45 6.51
C GLU A 68 -9.83 -6.28 6.84
N ILE A 69 -8.54 -6.57 7.05
CA ILE A 69 -7.50 -5.54 7.28
C ILE A 69 -7.42 -4.56 6.10
N ILE A 70 -7.44 -5.06 4.85
CA ILE A 70 -7.38 -4.19 3.66
C ILE A 70 -8.68 -3.39 3.50
N GLU A 71 -9.84 -3.96 3.82
CA GLU A 71 -11.12 -3.24 3.82
C GLU A 71 -11.10 -2.10 4.85
N SER A 72 -10.64 -2.36 6.07
CA SER A 72 -10.44 -1.34 7.12
C SER A 72 -9.47 -0.24 6.67
N LEU A 73 -8.32 -0.60 6.09
CA LEU A 73 -7.35 0.36 5.57
C LEU A 73 -7.93 1.26 4.47
N VAL A 74 -8.75 0.71 3.58
CA VAL A 74 -9.43 1.50 2.53
C VAL A 74 -10.40 2.50 3.15
N ASP A 75 -11.10 2.12 4.22
CA ASP A 75 -12.04 2.98 4.92
C ASP A 75 -11.32 4.06 5.75
N GLU A 76 -10.17 3.74 6.36
CA GLU A 76 -9.27 4.73 6.98
C GLU A 76 -8.80 5.78 5.97
N TYR A 77 -8.36 5.36 4.77
CA TYR A 77 -7.95 6.31 3.73
C TYR A 77 -9.12 7.16 3.18
N LYS A 78 -10.36 6.66 3.21
CA LYS A 78 -11.54 7.49 2.90
C LYS A 78 -11.84 8.47 4.02
N ALA A 79 -11.71 8.05 5.29
CA ALA A 79 -11.88 8.91 6.44
C ALA A 79 -10.84 10.04 6.45
N CYS A 80 -9.60 9.76 6.03
CA CYS A 80 -8.53 10.75 5.86
C CYS A 80 -8.87 11.88 4.87
N GLU A 81 -9.76 11.62 3.90
CA GLU A 81 -10.22 12.66 2.95
C GLU A 81 -11.35 13.54 3.52
N SER A 82 -11.96 13.11 4.63
CA SER A 82 -13.03 13.84 5.31
C SER A 82 -12.47 14.71 6.45
N PRO A 83 -12.98 15.94 6.65
CA PRO A 83 -12.59 16.78 7.78
C PRO A 83 -12.98 16.19 9.15
N ASP A 84 -13.88 15.20 9.20
CA ASP A 84 -14.28 14.50 10.42
C ASP A 84 -13.31 13.38 10.85
N TYR A 85 -12.14 13.24 10.22
CA TYR A 85 -11.11 12.25 10.58
C TYR A 85 -10.73 12.29 12.07
N ILE A 86 -10.67 13.49 12.66
CA ILE A 86 -10.35 13.68 14.09
C ILE A 86 -11.39 13.00 15.00
N LYS A 87 -12.66 12.91 14.58
CA LYS A 87 -13.70 12.20 15.34
C LYS A 87 -13.64 10.70 15.15
N TRP A 88 -13.36 10.23 13.93
CA TRP A 88 -13.18 8.81 13.64
C TRP A 88 -12.03 8.22 14.46
N GLY A 89 -10.98 9.02 14.69
CA GLY A 89 -9.84 8.62 15.49
C GLY A 89 -10.01 8.66 17.01
N MET A 90 -11.13 9.17 17.55
CA MET A 90 -11.39 9.17 19.00
C MET A 90 -12.09 7.89 19.48
N GLU A 91 -12.52 7.00 18.58
CA GLU A 91 -13.19 5.73 18.93
C GLU A 91 -12.28 4.49 18.80
N GLU A 92 -11.16 4.56 18.06
CA GLU A 92 -10.22 3.44 17.85
C GLU A 92 -8.78 3.81 18.24
N ASP A 93 -8.51 3.84 19.54
CA ASP A 93 -7.24 4.22 20.19
C ASP A 93 -6.00 3.35 19.87
N LEU A 94 -5.99 2.52 18.82
CA LEU A 94 -4.87 1.59 18.57
C LEU A 94 -4.26 1.62 17.16
N VAL A 95 -4.96 2.08 16.12
CA VAL A 95 -4.42 2.05 14.74
C VAL A 95 -3.69 3.35 14.38
N ILE A 96 -4.19 4.47 14.90
CA ILE A 96 -3.63 5.82 14.67
C ILE A 96 -2.21 5.94 15.22
N MET A 97 -1.91 5.25 16.32
CA MET A 97 -0.57 5.25 16.88
C MET A 97 0.44 4.67 15.90
N ILE A 98 0.10 3.67 15.08
CA ILE A 98 1.06 3.10 14.10
C ILE A 98 1.28 4.07 12.95
N SER A 99 0.23 4.67 12.38
CA SER A 99 0.35 5.62 11.26
C SER A 99 1.05 6.92 11.67
N ILE A 100 0.70 7.50 12.82
CA ILE A 100 1.35 8.71 13.34
C ILE A 100 2.78 8.41 13.81
N TRP A 101 3.03 7.29 14.48
CA TRP A 101 4.38 6.92 14.92
C TRP A 101 5.29 6.56 13.73
N CYS A 102 4.77 5.93 12.67
CA CYS A 102 5.52 5.72 11.42
C CYS A 102 5.84 7.04 10.74
N LEU A 103 4.88 7.96 10.60
CA LEU A 103 5.13 9.30 10.05
C LEU A 103 6.14 10.10 10.89
N PHE A 104 6.02 10.04 12.22
CA PHE A 104 6.91 10.76 13.14
C PHE A 104 8.33 10.15 13.18
N ASN A 105 8.46 8.82 13.09
CA ASN A 105 9.78 8.17 12.99
C ASN A 105 10.41 8.33 11.61
N MET A 106 9.62 8.34 10.54
CA MET A 106 10.13 8.55 9.19
C MET A 106 10.65 9.99 9.01
N MET A 107 10.06 10.98 9.69
CA MET A 107 10.59 12.35 9.73
C MET A 107 11.81 12.52 10.64
N LYS A 108 11.94 11.74 11.72
CA LYS A 108 13.14 11.78 12.60
C LYS A 108 14.37 11.09 12.02
N TRP A 109 14.21 10.19 11.05
CA TRP A 109 15.32 9.52 10.36
C TRP A 109 15.95 10.32 9.23
N LEU A 110 15.49 11.56 8.97
CA LEU A 110 16.07 12.46 7.97
C LEU A 110 17.08 13.46 8.55
N HIS A 111 17.61 13.21 9.75
CA HIS A 111 18.66 14.04 10.36
C HIS A 111 19.74 13.20 11.04
#